data_AF-A0AA95GFR1-F1
#
_entry.id   AF-A0AA95GFR1-F1
#
_cell.length_a   1.000
_cell.length_b   1.000
_cell.length_c   1.000
_cell.angle_alpha   90.00
_cell.angle_beta   90.00
_cell.angle_gamma   90.00
#
_symmetry.space_group_name_H-M   'P 1'
#
loop_
_entity.id
_entity.type
_entity.pdbx_description
1 polymer ?
#
loop_
_entity_poly.entity_id
_entity_poly.type
_entity_poly.pdbx_seq_one_letter_code
_entity_poly.pdbx_strand_id
1 'polypeptide(L)' 'MRKKTADFSKEILKMRNDGATYEAISKWLASEKGFVVSPAAVRAFVVKQETIKVAKK' A
#
# COMPACT_ATOMS: atom_id res chain seq x y z
N MET A 1 -11.73 -12.33 -10.74
CA MET A 1 -11.87 -11.39 -9.61
C MET A 1 -10.83 -10.29 -9.77
N ARG A 2 -11.19 -8.99 -9.74
CA ARG A 2 -10.22 -7.89 -9.86
C ARG A 2 -9.46 -7.74 -8.53
N LYS A 3 -8.12 -7.84 -8.56
CA LYS A 3 -7.24 -7.57 -7.41
C LYS A 3 -7.44 -6.12 -6.93
N LYS A 4 -7.48 -5.90 -5.62
CA LYS A 4 -7.63 -4.59 -4.98
C LYS A 4 -6.40 -4.27 -4.14
N THR A 5 -6.10 -2.99 -3.96
CA THR A 5 -5.00 -2.53 -3.08
C THR A 5 -5.15 -3.05 -1.64
N ALA A 6 -6.38 -3.25 -1.17
CA ALA A 6 -6.68 -3.80 0.15
C ALA A 6 -6.18 -5.24 0.35
N ASP A 7 -6.08 -6.01 -0.74
CA ASP A 7 -5.61 -7.41 -0.70
C ASP A 7 -4.12 -7.48 -0.31
N PHE A 8 -3.37 -6.40 -0.50
CA PHE A 8 -1.94 -6.28 -0.18
C PHE A 8 -1.69 -5.33 1.01
N SER A 9 -2.73 -5.05 1.81
CA SER A 9 -2.68 -4.05 2.88
C SER A 9 -1.58 -4.32 3.90
N LYS A 10 -1.41 -5.58 4.33
CA LYS A 10 -0.41 -5.96 5.32
C LYS A 10 1.00 -5.75 4.79
N GLU A 11 1.28 -6.17 3.56
CA GLU A 11 2.58 -6.04 2.93
C GLU A 11 2.92 -4.58 2.64
N ILE A 12 1.97 -3.80 2.11
CA ILE A 12 2.15 -2.36 1.87
C ILE A 12 2.52 -1.63 3.17
N LEU A 13 1.78 -1.89 4.26
CA LEU A 13 2.05 -1.26 5.55
C LEU A 13 3.37 -1.73 6.17
N LYS A 14 3.71 -3.02 6.02
CA LYS A 14 4.99 -3.55 6.48
C LYS A 14 6.16 -2.89 5.74
N MET A 15 6.15 -2.89 4.41
CA MET A 15 7.18 -2.23 3.61
C MET A 15 7.30 -0.74 3.95
N ARG A 16 6.17 -0.08 4.19
CA ARG A 16 6.18 1.33 4.60
C ARG A 16 6.85 1.52 5.98
N ASN A 17 6.55 0.67 6.95
CA ASN A 17 7.19 0.68 8.27
C ASN A 17 8.68 0.35 8.19
N ASP A 18 9.08 -0.53 7.26
CA ASP A 18 10.48 -0.88 6.98
C ASP A 18 11.23 0.25 6.23
N GLY A 19 10.57 1.39 5.95
CA GLY A 19 11.17 2.57 5.33
C GLY A 19 11.06 2.64 3.81
N ALA A 20 10.36 1.70 3.16
CA ALA A 20 10.19 1.74 1.71
C ALA A 20 9.44 2.99 1.24
N THR A 21 9.86 3.52 0.09
CA THR A 21 9.15 4.62 -0.58
C THR A 21 7.90 4.10 -1.29
N TYR A 22 6.92 4.98 -1.54
CA TYR A 22 5.70 4.60 -2.26
C TYR A 22 5.99 4.11 -3.69
N GLU A 23 7.06 4.60 -4.31
CA GLU A 23 7.54 4.15 -5.62
C GLU A 23 8.10 2.73 -5.56
N ALA A 24 8.90 2.41 -4.54
CA ALA A 24 9.41 1.07 -4.33
C ALA A 24 8.28 0.07 -4.10
N ILE A 25 7.26 0.44 -3.31
CA ILE A 25 6.07 -0.39 -3.06
C ILE A 25 5.27 -0.59 -4.36
N SER A 26 5.07 0.48 -5.15
CA SER A 26 4.40 0.40 -6.45
C SER A 26 5.11 -0.54 -7.42
N LYS A 27 6.46 -0.46 -7.50
CA LYS A 27 7.27 -1.36 -8.32
C LYS A 27 7.19 -2.81 -7.83
N TRP A 28 7.24 -3.04 -6.52
CA TRP A 28 7.10 -4.36 -5.93
C TRP A 28 5.73 -4.99 -6.18
N LEU A 29 4.64 -4.20 -6.10
CA LEU A 29 3.30 -4.66 -6.43
C LEU A 29 3.19 -5.06 -7.91
N ALA A 30 3.85 -4.32 -8.79
CA ALA A 30 3.91 -4.66 -10.21
C ALA A 30 4.74 -5.93 -10.46
N SER A 31 5.93 -6.06 -9.84
CA SER A 31 6.84 -7.19 -10.07
C SER A 31 6.38 -8.49 -9.41
N GLU A 32 6.06 -8.46 -8.12
CA GLU A 32 5.79 -9.67 -7.34
C GLU A 32 4.33 -10.09 -7.38
N LYS A 33 3.42 -9.13 -7.52
CA LYS A 33 1.97 -9.37 -7.42
C LYS A 33 1.24 -9.22 -8.75
N GLY A 34 1.91 -8.74 -9.80
CA GLY A 34 1.30 -8.43 -11.10
C GLY A 34 0.17 -7.40 -10.96
N PHE A 35 0.30 -6.47 -10.01
CA PHE A 35 -0.70 -5.45 -9.70
C PHE A 35 -0.11 -4.06 -9.92
N VAL A 36 -0.53 -3.41 -11.00
CA VAL A 36 -0.05 -2.06 -11.34
C VAL A 36 -0.89 -1.02 -10.62
N VAL A 37 -0.23 -0.21 -9.80
CA VAL A 37 -0.85 0.90 -9.06
C VAL A 37 0.13 2.07 -9.01
N SER A 38 -0.38 3.30 -9.08
CA SER A 38 0.47 4.48 -8.99
C SER A 38 1.00 4.69 -7.57
N PRO A 39 2.22 5.25 -7.39
CA PRO A 39 2.74 5.59 -6.07
C PRO A 39 1.79 6.51 -5.28
N ALA A 40 1.08 7.42 -5.96
CA ALA A 40 0.09 8.30 -5.36
C ALA A 40 -1.10 7.52 -4.76
N ALA A 41 -1.57 6.47 -5.43
CA ALA A 41 -2.63 5.60 -4.92
C ALA A 41 -2.16 4.76 -3.72
N VAL A 42 -0.90 4.31 -3.72
CA VAL A 42 -0.29 3.65 -2.55
C VAL A 42 -0.25 4.61 -1.37
N ARG A 43 0.20 5.86 -1.56
CA ARG A 43 0.21 6.88 -0.52
C ARG A 43 -1.19 7.15 0.04
N ALA A 44 -2.18 7.36 -0.83
CA ALA A 44 -3.56 7.61 -0.41
C ALA A 44 -4.12 6.42 0.41
N PHE A 45 -3.78 5.20 0.02
CA PHE A 45 -4.16 4.00 0.77
C PHE A 45 -3.53 3.97 2.17
N VAL A 46 -2.22 4.19 2.28
CA VAL A 46 -1.50 4.20 3.56
C VAL A 46 -2.08 5.26 4.49
N VAL A 47 -2.21 6.50 4.01
CA VAL A 47 -2.79 7.62 4.80
C VAL A 47 -4.18 7.26 5.30
N LYS A 48 -5.03 6.68 4.44
CA LYS A 48 -6.37 6.24 4.84
C LYS A 48 -6.33 5.20 5.98
N GLN A 49 -5.43 4.22 5.90
CA GLN A 49 -5.28 3.22 6.98
C GLN A 49 -4.81 3.86 8.29
N GLU A 50 -3.88 4.81 8.23
CA GLU A 50 -3.41 5.54 9.40
C GLU A 50 -4.52 6.40 10.03
N THR A 51 -5.29 7.14 9.21
CA THR A 51 -6.43 7.93 9.69
C THR A 51 -7.48 7.04 10.35
N ILE A 52 -7.80 5.87 9.78
CA ILE A 52 -8.73 4.92 10.39
C ILE A 52 -8.19 4.41 11.73
N LYS A 53 -6.88 4.15 11.84
CA LYS A 53 -6.24 3.70 13.08
C LYS A 53 -6.32 4.79 14.16
N VAL A 54 -6.12 6.05 13.80
CA VAL A 54 -6.27 7.20 14.71
C VAL A 54 -7.73 7.38 15.14
N ALA A 55 -8.69 7.29 14.21
CA ALA A 55 -10.11 7.47 14.51
C ALA A 55 -10.74 6.35 15.37
N LYS A 56 -10.11 5.18 15.42
CA LYS A 56 -10.53 4.04 16.26
C LYS A 56 -9.87 4.04 17.64
N LYS A 57 -8.95 4.98 17.90
CA LYS A 57 -8.27 5.15 19.19
C LYS A 57 -9.00 6.21 20.01
#